data_AF-A0A6C0CET5-F1
#
_entry.id   AF-A0A6C0CET5-F1
#
_cell.length_a   1.000
_cell.length_b   1.000
_cell.length_c   1.000
_cell.angle_alpha   90.00
_cell.angle_beta   90.00
_cell.angle_gamma   90.00
#
_symmetry.space_group_name_H-M   'P 1'
#
loop_
_entity.id
_entity.type
_entity.pdbx_description
1 polymer ?
#
loop_
_entity_poly.entity_id
_entity_poly.type
_entity_poly.pdbx_seq_one_letter_code
_entity_poly.pdbx_strand_id
1 'polypeptide(L)'
;MASIMDASMLAKLATNFAKCVKGYHLINDDPIKEAPWENINAIILNASGCSVSSQSDGSHKSGADLNCSLGSFSNKSTQFEKNKGVIKISSYRLTTVCSEKDAGNIENIIEEINKRKNFAFYSIIVRNDIKDKIEYEWFLIPSDYLALNPASYEWSQKMGKIGKNKNAISGWKTNQIDGSYMDITFSMSSQLWVHLNITEDMKKYIVGSCVVNRGRKYNYIELYERSGVRDPNGSGDQNLS
;
A
#
# COMPACT_ATOMS: atom_id res chain seq x y z
N MET A 1 5.70 -18.04 -4.74
CA MET A 1 4.23 -17.79 -4.76
C MET A 1 3.42 -19.04 -5.15
N ALA A 2 3.84 -19.79 -6.17
CA ALA A 2 3.18 -21.03 -6.62
C ALA A 2 3.09 -22.17 -5.58
N SER A 3 3.66 -21.98 -4.38
CA SER A 3 3.63 -22.94 -3.27
C SER A 3 2.62 -22.59 -2.17
N ILE A 4 2.01 -21.39 -2.17
CA ILE A 4 1.17 -20.92 -1.04
C ILE A 4 -0.28 -20.62 -1.47
N MET A 5 -0.51 -20.22 -2.73
CA MET A 5 -1.85 -19.96 -3.24
C MET A 5 -2.10 -20.83 -4.47
N ASP A 6 -3.10 -21.70 -4.39
CA ASP A 6 -3.59 -22.42 -5.56
C ASP A 6 -4.36 -21.49 -6.51
N ALA A 7 -4.60 -21.98 -7.74
CA ALA A 7 -5.31 -21.21 -8.76
C ALA A 7 -6.75 -20.83 -8.34
N SER A 8 -7.40 -21.67 -7.52
CA SER A 8 -8.76 -21.39 -7.03
C SER A 8 -8.76 -20.21 -6.06
N MET A 9 -7.77 -20.11 -5.18
CA MET A 9 -7.62 -18.99 -4.25
C MET A 9 -7.35 -17.69 -4.98
N LEU A 10 -6.43 -17.71 -5.96
CA LEU A 10 -6.12 -16.55 -6.79
C LEU A 10 -7.37 -16.03 -7.54
N ALA A 11 -8.18 -16.93 -8.10
CA ALA A 11 -9.42 -16.56 -8.77
C ALA A 11 -10.43 -15.88 -7.83
N LYS A 12 -10.56 -16.38 -6.58
CA LYS A 12 -11.41 -15.77 -5.55
C LYS A 12 -10.91 -14.38 -5.15
N LEU A 13 -9.61 -14.25 -4.89
CA LEU A 13 -8.97 -12.96 -4.56
C LEU A 13 -9.19 -11.93 -5.67
N ALA A 14 -8.91 -12.29 -6.92
CA ALA A 14 -9.10 -11.39 -8.07
C ALA A 14 -10.57 -10.95 -8.21
N THR A 15 -11.50 -11.90 -8.08
CA THR A 15 -12.93 -11.63 -8.20
C THR A 15 -13.43 -10.71 -7.08
N ASN A 16 -13.06 -11.00 -5.83
CA ASN A 16 -13.49 -10.21 -4.69
C ASN A 16 -12.81 -8.84 -4.66
N PHE A 17 -11.55 -8.74 -5.10
CA PHE A 17 -10.86 -7.47 -5.31
C PHE A 17 -11.65 -6.57 -6.27
N ALA A 18 -12.00 -7.08 -7.45
CA ALA A 18 -12.77 -6.31 -8.42
C ALA A 18 -14.13 -5.86 -7.88
N LYS A 19 -14.82 -6.72 -7.11
CA LYS A 19 -16.10 -6.37 -6.46
C LYS A 19 -15.94 -5.27 -5.42
N CYS A 20 -14.95 -5.39 -4.54
CA CYS A 20 -14.72 -4.42 -3.47
C CYS A 20 -14.27 -3.07 -4.01
N VAL A 21 -13.35 -3.03 -4.97
CA VAL A 21 -12.90 -1.77 -5.58
C VAL A 21 -14.03 -1.08 -6.34
N LYS A 22 -14.80 -1.82 -7.14
CA LYS A 22 -15.98 -1.27 -7.81
C LYS A 22 -17.03 -0.80 -6.81
N GLY A 23 -17.29 -1.58 -5.76
CA GLY A 23 -18.22 -1.23 -4.69
C GLY A 23 -17.82 0.04 -3.95
N TYR A 24 -16.54 0.21 -3.62
CA TYR A 24 -16.00 1.42 -3.02
C TYR A 24 -16.27 2.66 -3.90
N HIS A 25 -16.07 2.54 -5.21
CA HIS A 25 -16.29 3.61 -6.17
C HIS A 25 -17.76 3.86 -6.55
N LEU A 26 -18.69 3.00 -6.13
CA LEU A 26 -20.11 3.34 -6.22
C LEU A 26 -20.46 4.53 -5.34
N ILE A 27 -19.68 4.80 -4.29
CA ILE A 27 -20.04 5.77 -3.24
C ILE A 27 -18.93 6.80 -2.98
N ASN A 28 -17.70 6.52 -3.42
CA ASN A 28 -16.54 7.39 -3.27
C ASN A 28 -15.94 7.80 -4.63
N ASP A 29 -15.67 9.09 -4.79
CA ASP A 29 -14.94 9.64 -5.94
C ASP A 29 -13.42 9.55 -5.79
N ASP A 30 -12.94 9.58 -4.55
CA ASP A 30 -11.52 9.58 -4.24
C ASP A 30 -10.86 8.24 -4.57
N PRO A 31 -9.60 8.22 -5.02
CA PRO A 31 -8.86 6.98 -5.16
C PRO A 31 -8.65 6.27 -3.83
N ILE A 32 -8.60 4.93 -3.86
CA ILE A 32 -8.26 4.12 -2.69
C ILE A 32 -6.82 4.45 -2.25
N LYS A 33 -6.69 4.85 -0.98
CA LYS A 33 -5.42 5.18 -0.30
C LYS A 33 -5.25 4.29 0.94
N GLU A 34 -4.19 4.52 1.70
CA GLU A 34 -3.72 3.68 2.82
C GLU A 34 -4.84 3.15 3.75
N ALA A 35 -5.57 4.03 4.44
CA ALA A 35 -6.60 3.60 5.39
C ALA A 35 -7.79 2.84 4.73
N PRO A 36 -8.41 3.32 3.63
CA PRO A 36 -9.41 2.52 2.92
C PRO A 36 -8.88 1.19 2.40
N TRP A 37 -7.62 1.14 1.95
CA TRP A 37 -7.03 -0.07 1.39
C TRP A 37 -6.94 -1.19 2.43
N GLU A 38 -6.55 -0.89 3.66
CA GLU A 38 -6.43 -1.88 4.72
C GLU A 38 -7.78 -2.60 4.98
N ASN A 39 -8.86 -1.82 5.13
CA ASN A 39 -10.22 -2.32 5.31
C ASN A 39 -10.70 -3.13 4.10
N ILE A 40 -10.49 -2.61 2.90
CA ILE A 40 -10.87 -3.29 1.66
C ILE A 40 -10.13 -4.63 1.54
N ASN A 41 -8.83 -4.66 1.84
CA ASN A 41 -8.01 -5.86 1.79
C ASN A 41 -8.54 -6.92 2.77
N ALA A 42 -8.88 -6.53 4.01
CA ALA A 42 -9.47 -7.44 4.99
C ALA A 42 -10.79 -8.06 4.52
N ILE A 43 -11.67 -7.27 3.90
CA ILE A 43 -12.94 -7.75 3.34
C ILE A 43 -12.67 -8.76 2.21
N ILE A 44 -11.76 -8.44 1.30
CA ILE A 44 -11.39 -9.32 0.16
C ILE A 44 -10.85 -10.65 0.67
N LEU A 45 -9.93 -10.62 1.63
CA LEU A 45 -9.31 -11.81 2.21
C LEU A 45 -10.36 -12.72 2.87
N ASN A 46 -11.18 -12.17 3.78
CA ASN A 46 -12.23 -12.94 4.44
C ASN A 46 -13.23 -13.53 3.43
N ALA A 47 -13.68 -12.74 2.46
CA ALA A 47 -14.60 -13.20 1.41
C ALA A 47 -13.98 -14.27 0.47
N SER A 48 -12.64 -14.33 0.42
CA SER A 48 -11.91 -15.33 -0.37
C SER A 48 -11.58 -16.59 0.42
N GLY A 49 -11.96 -16.65 1.71
CA GLY A 49 -11.67 -17.76 2.62
C GLY A 49 -10.34 -17.63 3.35
N CYS A 50 -9.69 -16.46 3.30
CA CYS A 50 -8.48 -16.15 4.04
C CYS A 50 -8.85 -15.42 5.33
N SER A 51 -9.08 -16.16 6.42
CA SER A 51 -9.46 -15.57 7.70
C SER A 51 -8.42 -14.54 8.19
N VAL A 52 -8.89 -13.33 8.47
CA VAL A 52 -8.09 -12.24 9.03
C VAL A 52 -8.13 -12.34 10.56
N SER A 53 -6.97 -12.44 11.19
CA SER A 53 -6.83 -12.59 12.65
C SER A 53 -6.59 -11.26 13.37
N SER A 54 -6.03 -10.26 12.68
CA SER A 54 -5.84 -8.92 13.24
C SER A 54 -5.68 -7.87 12.14
N GLN A 55 -6.02 -6.63 12.48
CA GLN A 55 -5.89 -5.46 11.63
C GLN A 55 -5.39 -4.26 12.48
N SER A 56 -4.60 -3.37 11.87
CA SER A 56 -4.02 -2.19 12.54
C SER A 56 -4.99 -1.00 12.64
N ASP A 57 -6.10 -1.05 11.92
CA ASP A 57 -7.17 -0.05 11.79
C ASP A 57 -6.64 1.37 11.53
N GLY A 58 -5.63 1.46 10.64
CA GLY A 58 -4.98 2.72 10.28
C GLY A 58 -3.97 3.25 11.32
N SER A 59 -3.54 2.43 12.28
CA SER A 59 -2.47 2.82 13.19
C SER A 59 -1.14 3.02 12.42
N HIS A 60 -0.49 4.17 12.60
CA HIS A 60 0.74 4.54 11.88
C HIS A 60 2.01 3.80 12.33
N LYS A 61 1.90 2.60 12.91
CA LYS A 61 3.06 1.83 13.35
C LYS A 61 3.70 1.14 12.15
N SER A 62 5.01 1.24 12.00
CA SER A 62 5.74 0.52 10.96
C SER A 62 5.70 -0.99 11.21
N GLY A 63 5.34 -1.78 10.20
CA GLY A 63 5.33 -3.24 10.28
C GLY A 63 4.17 -3.86 9.52
N ALA A 64 3.68 -4.99 10.02
CA ALA A 64 2.45 -5.64 9.58
C ALA A 64 1.21 -4.80 9.93
N ASP A 65 0.38 -4.57 8.93
CA ASP A 65 -0.91 -3.87 9.03
C ASP A 65 -2.07 -4.87 9.16
N LEU A 66 -1.87 -6.09 8.67
CA LEU A 66 -2.88 -7.14 8.64
C LEU A 66 -2.24 -8.52 8.83
N ASN A 67 -2.86 -9.38 9.63
CA ASN A 67 -2.49 -10.79 9.74
C ASN A 67 -3.65 -11.68 9.27
N CYS A 68 -3.35 -12.67 8.43
CA CYS A 68 -4.33 -13.63 7.95
C CYS A 68 -3.70 -15.02 7.77
N SER A 69 -4.52 -16.00 7.38
CA SER A 69 -4.07 -17.38 7.10
C SER A 69 -3.03 -17.50 5.98
N LEU A 70 -2.91 -16.52 5.07
CA LEU A 70 -1.84 -16.47 4.06
C LEU A 70 -0.52 -15.90 4.60
N GLY A 71 -0.56 -15.23 5.75
CA GLY A 71 0.57 -14.54 6.34
C GLY A 71 0.24 -13.10 6.75
N SER A 72 1.29 -12.38 7.13
CA SER A 72 1.26 -11.01 7.60
C SER A 72 1.59 -10.03 6.47
N PHE A 73 0.81 -8.97 6.32
CA PHE A 73 0.91 -8.01 5.22
C PHE A 73 1.27 -6.63 5.72
N SER A 74 2.16 -5.92 5.01
CA SER A 74 2.26 -4.47 5.08
C SER A 74 1.51 -3.86 3.90
N ASN A 75 0.43 -3.14 4.19
CA ASN A 75 -0.44 -2.53 3.21
C ASN A 75 0.16 -1.22 2.70
N LYS A 76 0.22 -1.07 1.38
CA LYS A 76 0.74 0.12 0.70
C LYS A 76 -0.22 0.54 -0.39
N SER A 77 -0.38 1.85 -0.55
CA SER A 77 -1.12 2.42 -1.67
C SER A 77 -0.19 3.36 -2.42
N THR A 78 -0.19 3.28 -3.75
CA THR A 78 0.68 4.11 -4.59
C THR A 78 0.08 4.29 -5.97
N GLN A 79 0.77 5.06 -6.80
CA GLN A 79 0.39 5.37 -8.17
C GLN A 79 1.61 5.15 -9.07
N PHE A 80 1.38 4.67 -10.29
CA PHE A 80 2.44 4.62 -11.30
C PHE A 80 2.97 6.02 -11.59
N GLU A 81 4.29 6.17 -11.57
CA GLU A 81 4.92 7.39 -12.07
C GLU A 81 4.63 7.54 -13.57
N LYS A 82 4.44 8.80 -14.01
CA LYS A 82 3.85 9.18 -15.31
C LYS A 82 4.37 8.49 -16.57
N ASN A 83 5.50 7.76 -16.55
CA ASN A 83 6.09 7.21 -17.76
C ASN A 83 6.92 5.90 -17.64
N LYS A 84 6.96 5.16 -16.52
CA LYS A 84 8.03 4.12 -16.38
C LYS A 84 7.70 2.81 -15.66
N GLY A 85 6.44 2.46 -15.39
CA GLY A 85 6.18 1.25 -14.60
C GLY A 85 6.84 1.26 -13.22
N VAL A 86 7.25 2.44 -12.75
CA VAL A 86 7.87 2.66 -11.45
C VAL A 86 6.78 3.07 -10.47
N ILE A 87 6.81 2.46 -9.29
CA ILE A 87 5.99 2.84 -8.15
C ILE A 87 6.86 3.28 -6.99
N LYS A 88 6.34 4.18 -6.15
CA LYS A 88 7.03 4.66 -4.96
C LYS A 88 6.32 4.20 -3.71
N ILE A 89 7.03 3.53 -2.82
CA ILE A 89 6.49 2.93 -1.59
C ILE A 89 7.19 3.58 -0.39
N SER A 90 6.40 4.10 0.55
CA SER A 90 6.89 4.51 1.87
C SER A 90 7.02 3.28 2.77
N SER A 91 8.16 3.13 3.45
CA SER A 91 8.39 2.01 4.38
C SER A 91 8.70 2.49 5.81
N TYR A 92 9.95 2.41 6.27
CA TYR A 92 10.31 2.65 7.67
C TYR A 92 10.66 4.10 7.98
N ARG A 93 10.19 4.62 9.12
CA ARG A 93 10.68 5.88 9.71
C ARG A 93 11.91 5.60 10.56
N LEU A 94 13.05 6.10 10.12
CA LEU A 94 14.39 5.77 10.60
C LEU A 94 15.06 6.92 11.38
N THR A 95 14.28 7.90 11.84
CA THR A 95 14.78 9.07 12.59
C THR A 95 15.59 8.68 13.83
N THR A 96 15.36 7.49 14.39
CA THR A 96 16.09 6.95 15.54
C THR A 96 17.51 6.50 15.23
N VAL A 97 17.83 6.24 13.95
CA VAL A 97 19.14 5.74 13.51
C VAL A 97 19.81 6.65 12.47
N CYS A 98 19.08 7.60 11.88
CA CYS A 98 19.63 8.60 10.96
C CYS A 98 18.76 9.87 10.92
N SER A 99 19.40 11.04 10.80
CA SER A 99 18.77 12.36 10.82
C SER A 99 19.69 13.42 10.21
N GLU A 100 19.21 14.67 10.12
CA GLU A 100 20.03 15.81 9.67
C GLU A 100 21.20 16.10 10.62
N LYS A 101 21.06 15.78 11.92
CA LYS A 101 22.11 16.02 12.94
C LYS A 101 23.15 14.91 12.99
N ASP A 102 22.72 13.69 12.71
CA ASP A 102 23.56 12.51 12.69
C ASP A 102 23.08 11.61 11.56
N ALA A 103 23.91 11.48 10.53
CA ALA A 103 23.58 10.69 9.35
C ALA A 103 23.46 9.18 9.66
N GLY A 104 24.00 8.73 10.79
CA GLY A 104 24.10 7.31 11.12
C GLY A 104 25.08 6.56 10.22
N ASN A 105 25.02 5.23 10.28
CA ASN A 105 25.73 4.33 9.36
C ASN A 105 24.74 3.32 8.76
N ILE A 106 25.15 2.69 7.65
CA ILE A 106 24.27 1.84 6.86
C ILE A 106 23.98 0.52 7.56
N GLU A 107 24.94 -0.01 8.30
CA GLU A 107 24.79 -1.25 9.06
C GLU A 107 23.64 -1.14 10.07
N ASN A 108 23.64 -0.07 10.88
CA ASN A 108 22.59 0.21 11.86
C ASN A 108 21.23 0.49 11.20
N ILE A 109 21.24 1.18 10.05
CA ILE A 109 20.02 1.44 9.28
C ILE A 109 19.40 0.13 8.79
N ILE A 110 20.20 -0.76 8.19
CA ILE A 110 19.75 -2.05 7.69
C ILE A 110 19.28 -2.95 8.84
N GLU A 111 20.01 -2.97 9.96
CA GLU A 111 19.62 -3.72 11.17
C GLU A 111 18.25 -3.25 11.68
N GLU A 112 18.03 -1.93 11.80
CA GLU A 112 16.76 -1.39 12.28
C GLU A 112 15.60 -1.69 11.32
N ILE A 113 15.84 -1.70 10.01
CA ILE A 113 14.86 -2.12 9.01
C ILE A 113 14.50 -3.60 9.21
N ASN A 114 15.50 -4.48 9.30
CA ASN A 114 15.30 -5.92 9.44
C ASN A 114 14.59 -6.26 10.75
N LYS A 115 14.93 -5.57 11.85
CA LYS A 115 14.27 -5.71 13.15
C LYS A 115 12.78 -5.39 13.10
N ARG A 116 12.38 -4.38 12.31
CA ARG A 116 10.97 -3.96 12.16
C ARG A 116 10.21 -4.73 11.09
N LYS A 117 10.89 -5.52 10.26
CA LYS A 117 10.29 -6.31 9.19
C LYS A 117 9.63 -7.56 9.76
N ASN A 118 8.42 -7.41 10.27
CA ASN A 118 7.62 -8.47 10.87
C ASN A 118 6.45 -8.94 9.99
N PHE A 119 6.56 -8.75 8.67
CA PHE A 119 5.53 -9.12 7.69
C PHE A 119 6.08 -10.00 6.57
N ALA A 120 5.24 -10.91 6.06
CA ALA A 120 5.56 -11.82 4.98
C ALA A 120 5.44 -11.18 3.59
N PHE A 121 4.49 -10.27 3.40
CA PHE A 121 4.23 -9.66 2.09
C PHE A 121 4.02 -8.16 2.15
N TYR A 122 4.48 -7.46 1.12
CA TYR A 122 3.95 -6.14 0.77
C TYR A 122 2.66 -6.33 -0.04
N SER A 123 1.55 -5.88 0.52
CA SER A 123 0.24 -5.86 -0.14
C SER A 123 -0.02 -4.47 -0.71
N ILE A 124 0.25 -4.30 -2.00
CA ILE A 124 0.32 -3.00 -2.65
C ILE A 124 -0.85 -2.83 -3.60
N ILE A 125 -1.71 -1.84 -3.34
CA ILE A 125 -2.64 -1.35 -4.35
C ILE A 125 -1.98 -0.23 -5.14
N VAL A 126 -1.83 -0.46 -6.44
CA VAL A 126 -1.28 0.51 -7.39
C VAL A 126 -2.41 1.04 -8.24
N ARG A 127 -2.46 2.35 -8.45
CA ARG A 127 -3.39 2.97 -9.40
C ARG A 127 -2.69 3.56 -10.61
N ASN A 128 -3.38 3.52 -11.75
CA ASN A 128 -3.11 4.30 -12.93
C ASN A 128 -4.30 5.23 -13.20
N ASP A 129 -4.09 6.53 -13.06
CA ASP A 129 -5.14 7.53 -13.27
C ASP A 129 -5.25 7.85 -14.77
N ILE A 130 -6.34 7.42 -15.39
CA ILE A 130 -6.72 7.76 -16.76
C ILE A 130 -7.85 8.79 -16.68
N LYS A 131 -7.99 9.67 -17.68
CA LYS A 131 -8.91 10.82 -17.68
C LYS A 131 -10.23 10.60 -16.91
N ASP A 132 -11.05 9.67 -17.35
CA ASP A 132 -12.37 9.33 -16.80
C ASP A 132 -12.37 8.02 -15.99
N LYS A 133 -11.21 7.40 -15.79
CA LYS A 133 -11.09 6.04 -15.25
C LYS A 133 -9.92 5.90 -14.27
N ILE A 134 -10.00 4.92 -13.40
CA ILE A 134 -8.86 4.50 -12.58
C ILE A 134 -8.67 3.01 -12.81
N GLU A 135 -7.48 2.63 -13.22
CA GLU A 135 -7.07 1.23 -13.27
C GLU A 135 -6.34 0.90 -11.97
N TYR A 136 -6.70 -0.22 -11.36
CA TYR A 136 -6.07 -0.70 -10.16
C TYR A 136 -5.46 -2.07 -10.38
N GLU A 137 -4.27 -2.25 -9.82
CA GLU A 137 -3.59 -3.54 -9.70
C GLU A 137 -3.26 -3.79 -8.24
N TRP A 138 -3.49 -5.01 -7.78
CA TRP A 138 -3.11 -5.47 -6.45
C TRP A 138 -1.95 -6.45 -6.55
N PHE A 139 -0.81 -6.03 -6.02
CA PHE A 139 0.39 -6.84 -5.89
C PHE A 139 0.51 -7.41 -4.49
N LEU A 140 0.92 -8.67 -4.39
CA LEU A 140 1.29 -9.31 -3.14
C LEU A 140 2.74 -9.80 -3.23
N ILE A 141 3.70 -8.91 -3.02
CA ILE A 141 5.12 -9.20 -3.24
C ILE A 141 5.75 -9.71 -1.94
N PRO A 142 6.48 -10.85 -1.95
CA PRO A 142 7.22 -11.32 -0.79
C PRO A 142 8.13 -10.24 -0.21
N SER A 143 8.16 -10.10 1.11
CA SER A 143 8.90 -9.02 1.75
C SER A 143 10.41 -9.18 1.58
N ASP A 144 10.89 -10.39 1.34
CA ASP A 144 12.28 -10.79 1.04
C ASP A 144 12.63 -10.72 -0.47
N TYR A 145 11.71 -10.30 -1.33
CA TYR A 145 11.99 -10.11 -2.75
C TYR A 145 13.18 -9.15 -2.93
N LEU A 146 14.10 -9.50 -3.84
CA LEU A 146 15.41 -8.83 -3.97
C LEU A 146 15.29 -7.31 -4.08
N ALA A 147 14.38 -6.81 -4.94
CA ALA A 147 14.21 -5.37 -5.14
C ALA A 147 13.74 -4.61 -3.89
N LEU A 148 13.20 -5.31 -2.89
CA LEU A 148 12.71 -4.78 -1.62
C LEU A 148 13.68 -5.02 -0.45
N ASN A 149 14.82 -5.68 -0.70
CA ASN A 149 15.82 -5.97 0.33
C ASN A 149 16.90 -4.87 0.37
N PRO A 150 16.98 -4.03 1.43
CA PRO A 150 17.99 -2.97 1.52
C PRO A 150 19.42 -3.47 1.47
N ALA A 151 19.68 -4.70 1.93
CA ALA A 151 21.00 -5.30 1.99
C ALA A 151 21.53 -5.79 0.64
N SER A 152 20.67 -5.88 -0.39
CA SER A 152 21.13 -6.25 -1.75
C SER A 152 21.72 -5.07 -2.52
N TYR A 153 21.68 -3.86 -1.97
CA TYR A 153 22.10 -2.64 -2.64
C TYR A 153 23.36 -2.04 -2.00
N GLU A 154 24.10 -1.29 -2.81
CA GLU A 154 25.20 -0.43 -2.34
C GLU A 154 24.66 0.94 -1.96
N TRP A 155 25.02 1.41 -0.77
CA TRP A 155 24.54 2.67 -0.22
C TRP A 155 25.60 3.78 -0.31
N SER A 156 25.14 4.98 -0.62
CA SER A 156 25.97 6.19 -0.70
C SER A 156 25.26 7.38 -0.07
N GLN A 157 26.05 8.31 0.44
CA GLN A 157 25.53 9.55 1.00
C GLN A 157 24.90 10.42 -0.09
N LYS A 158 23.75 11.01 0.23
CA LYS A 158 23.03 11.94 -0.64
C LYS A 158 23.42 13.37 -0.26
N MET A 159 24.18 14.04 -1.12
CA MET A 159 24.64 15.41 -0.86
C MET A 159 23.60 16.46 -1.25
N GLY A 160 23.42 17.47 -0.40
CA GLY A 160 22.59 18.63 -0.72
C GLY A 160 23.22 19.47 -1.84
N LYS A 161 22.39 19.91 -2.79
CA LYS A 161 22.86 20.59 -4.01
C LYS A 161 22.76 22.12 -3.96
N ILE A 162 21.92 22.69 -3.10
CA ILE A 162 21.53 24.10 -3.13
C ILE A 162 21.40 24.65 -1.70
N GLY A 163 21.66 25.96 -1.54
CA GLY A 163 21.35 26.73 -0.34
C GLY A 163 22.22 26.34 0.87
N LYS A 164 21.65 26.48 2.07
CA LYS A 164 22.32 26.21 3.36
C LYS A 164 22.83 24.78 3.52
N ASN A 165 22.30 23.84 2.74
CA ASN A 165 22.65 22.42 2.81
C ASN A 165 23.58 21.98 1.66
N LYS A 166 24.14 22.93 0.88
CA LYS A 166 25.07 22.60 -0.20
C LYS A 166 26.29 21.88 0.38
N ASN A 167 26.63 20.73 -0.18
CA ASN A 167 27.72 19.85 0.29
C ASN A 167 27.53 19.27 1.70
N ALA A 168 26.36 19.45 2.33
CA ALA A 168 26.00 18.72 3.54
C ALA A 168 25.36 17.37 3.19
N ILE A 169 25.51 16.38 4.07
CA ILE A 169 24.79 15.11 3.94
C ILE A 169 23.30 15.38 4.19
N SER A 170 22.48 15.11 3.18
CA SER A 170 21.04 15.33 3.20
C SER A 170 20.23 14.02 3.26
N GLY A 171 20.92 12.89 3.35
CA GLY A 171 20.30 11.57 3.39
C GLY A 171 21.20 10.47 2.85
N TRP A 172 20.56 9.37 2.48
CA TRP A 172 21.19 8.19 1.89
C TRP A 172 20.46 7.78 0.61
N LYS A 173 21.16 7.14 -0.31
CA LYS A 173 20.59 6.58 -1.53
C LYS A 173 21.34 5.32 -1.93
N THR A 174 20.66 4.40 -2.59
CA THR A 174 21.31 3.22 -3.15
C THR A 174 21.77 3.43 -4.60
N ASN A 175 22.57 2.51 -5.10
CA ASN A 175 22.64 2.21 -6.53
C ASN A 175 21.29 1.68 -7.06
N GLN A 176 21.21 1.45 -8.38
CA GLN A 176 20.04 0.86 -9.02
C GLN A 176 20.26 -0.61 -9.35
N ILE A 177 19.25 -1.44 -9.11
CA ILE A 177 19.19 -2.85 -9.53
C ILE A 177 17.86 -3.04 -10.25
N ASP A 178 17.91 -3.46 -11.52
CA ASP A 178 16.73 -3.59 -12.39
C ASP A 178 15.85 -2.33 -12.44
N GLY A 179 16.47 -1.15 -12.36
CA GLY A 179 15.79 0.14 -12.33
C GLY A 179 15.16 0.52 -10.97
N SER A 180 15.19 -0.39 -9.99
CA SER A 180 14.74 -0.13 -8.62
C SER A 180 15.86 0.46 -7.78
N TYR A 181 15.52 1.30 -6.80
CA TYR A 181 16.45 1.85 -5.81
C TYR A 181 15.72 2.30 -4.54
N MET A 182 16.49 2.68 -3.52
CA MET A 182 15.98 3.21 -2.27
C MET A 182 16.64 4.54 -1.93
N ASP A 183 15.90 5.42 -1.25
CA ASP A 183 16.46 6.64 -0.69
C ASP A 183 15.84 7.01 0.65
N ILE A 184 16.65 7.68 1.46
CA ILE A 184 16.26 8.30 2.72
C ILE A 184 16.62 9.77 2.57
N THR A 185 15.67 10.66 2.84
CA THR A 185 15.94 12.11 2.91
C THR A 185 15.75 12.58 4.33
N PHE A 186 16.75 13.23 4.89
CA PHE A 186 16.70 13.78 6.23
C PHE A 186 15.71 14.94 6.29
N SER A 187 14.72 14.80 7.16
CA SER A 187 13.66 15.79 7.40
C SER A 187 13.08 15.55 8.80
N MET A 188 11.90 16.09 9.11
CA MET A 188 11.20 15.78 10.37
C MET A 188 11.02 14.27 10.61
N SER A 189 10.90 13.50 9.53
CA SER A 189 10.92 12.05 9.57
C SER A 189 11.86 11.52 8.49
N SER A 190 12.98 10.91 8.89
CA SER A 190 13.89 10.22 7.98
C SER A 190 13.21 8.95 7.47
N GLN A 191 12.37 9.08 6.45
CA GLN A 191 11.56 8.01 5.89
C GLN A 191 12.33 7.28 4.78
N LEU A 192 12.38 5.94 4.86
CA LEU A 192 12.81 5.10 3.74
C LEU A 192 11.73 5.12 2.66
N TRP A 193 12.16 5.47 1.46
CA TRP A 193 11.39 5.36 0.22
C TRP A 193 11.99 4.28 -0.66
N VAL A 194 11.15 3.37 -1.13
CA VAL A 194 11.51 2.36 -2.12
C VAL A 194 10.91 2.77 -3.45
N HIS A 195 11.78 2.98 -4.43
CA HIS A 195 11.42 3.21 -5.82
C HIS A 195 11.53 1.88 -6.56
N LEU A 196 10.38 1.26 -6.83
CA LEU A 196 10.31 -0.08 -7.38
C LEU A 196 9.93 0.00 -8.85
N ASN A 197 10.80 -0.50 -9.72
CA ASN A 197 10.51 -0.70 -11.13
C ASN A 197 9.80 -2.05 -11.31
N ILE A 198 8.55 -2.04 -11.77
CA ILE A 198 7.75 -3.24 -11.97
C ILE A 198 8.23 -3.97 -13.23
N THR A 199 8.96 -5.06 -13.03
CA THR A 199 9.44 -5.94 -14.11
C THR A 199 8.37 -6.95 -14.52
N GLU A 200 8.53 -7.60 -15.69
CA GLU A 200 7.64 -8.68 -16.11
C GLU A 200 7.60 -9.85 -15.11
N ASP A 201 8.73 -10.17 -14.46
CA ASP A 201 8.75 -11.22 -13.42
C ASP A 201 7.89 -10.84 -12.22
N MET A 202 7.86 -9.55 -11.85
CA MET A 202 7.05 -9.09 -10.72
C MET A 202 5.55 -9.15 -11.01
N LYS A 203 5.12 -9.14 -12.28
CA LYS A 203 3.70 -9.25 -12.64
C LYS A 203 3.08 -10.57 -12.20
N LYS A 204 3.87 -11.63 -11.95
CA LYS A 204 3.37 -12.88 -11.36
C LYS A 204 2.82 -12.71 -9.94
N TYR A 205 3.16 -11.61 -9.28
CA TYR A 205 2.65 -11.26 -7.95
C TYR A 205 1.36 -10.42 -8.01
N ILE A 206 0.83 -10.13 -9.21
CA ILE A 206 -0.49 -9.51 -9.35
C ILE A 206 -1.55 -10.56 -9.00
N VAL A 207 -2.34 -10.28 -7.97
CA VAL A 207 -3.41 -11.16 -7.48
C VAL A 207 -4.80 -10.67 -7.89
N GLY A 208 -4.91 -9.43 -8.39
CA GLY A 208 -6.16 -8.88 -8.91
C GLY A 208 -5.94 -7.57 -9.66
N SER A 209 -6.80 -7.30 -10.64
CA SER A 209 -6.85 -6.03 -11.35
C SER A 209 -8.28 -5.65 -11.68
N CYS A 210 -8.58 -4.36 -11.77
CA CYS A 210 -9.86 -3.87 -12.27
C CYS A 210 -9.79 -2.43 -12.76
N VAL A 211 -10.80 -2.03 -13.52
CA VAL A 211 -10.99 -0.65 -13.98
C VAL A 211 -12.31 -0.13 -13.44
N VAL A 212 -12.30 1.10 -12.95
CA VAL A 212 -13.48 1.84 -12.50
C VAL A 212 -13.60 3.15 -13.28
N ASN A 213 -14.83 3.61 -13.47
CA ASN A 213 -15.07 4.98 -13.97
C ASN A 213 -15.04 5.94 -12.77
N ARG A 214 -14.57 7.16 -13.00
CA ARG A 214 -14.73 8.25 -12.03
C ARG A 214 -16.20 8.66 -11.93
N GLY A 215 -16.59 9.13 -10.76
CA GLY A 215 -17.97 9.52 -10.46
C GLY A 215 -18.67 8.48 -9.60
N ARG A 216 -18.96 8.85 -8.36
CA ARG A 216 -19.81 8.09 -7.46
C ARG A 216 -21.21 8.00 -8.04
N LYS A 217 -21.83 6.84 -7.84
CA LYS A 217 -23.19 6.57 -8.29
C LYS A 217 -24.24 6.87 -7.22
N TYR A 218 -23.85 6.74 -5.95
CA TYR A 218 -24.72 6.95 -4.80
C TYR A 218 -24.01 7.82 -3.77
N ASN A 219 -24.77 8.64 -3.06
CA ASN A 219 -24.33 9.28 -1.81
C ASN A 219 -24.85 8.49 -0.58
N TYR A 220 -24.41 8.86 0.62
CA TYR A 220 -24.76 8.15 1.85
C TYR A 220 -26.27 8.17 2.18
N ILE A 221 -26.99 9.23 1.79
CA ILE A 221 -28.45 9.33 1.99
C ILE A 221 -29.14 8.31 1.09
N GLU A 222 -28.80 8.27 -0.20
CA GLU A 222 -29.38 7.33 -1.15
C GLU A 222 -29.09 5.87 -0.78
N LEU A 223 -27.91 5.58 -0.20
CA LEU A 223 -27.60 4.24 0.31
C LEU A 223 -28.47 3.88 1.52
N TYR A 224 -28.63 4.80 2.47
CA TYR A 224 -29.46 4.58 3.66
C TYR A 224 -30.91 4.29 3.26
N GLU A 225 -31.49 5.12 2.39
CA GLU A 225 -32.86 4.92 1.88
C GLU A 225 -33.03 3.58 1.16
N ARG A 226 -32.02 3.14 0.39
CA ARG A 226 -32.03 1.84 -0.31
C ARG A 226 -31.80 0.65 0.61
N SER A 227 -31.17 0.84 1.76
CA SER A 227 -30.86 -0.25 2.70
C SER A 227 -32.10 -0.82 3.38
N GLY A 228 -33.22 -0.07 3.37
CA GLY A 228 -34.45 -0.44 4.07
C GLY A 228 -34.32 -0.36 5.60
N VAL A 229 -33.23 0.20 6.12
CA VAL A 229 -33.04 0.46 7.56
C VAL A 229 -34.02 1.56 7.97
N ARG A 230 -34.96 1.22 8.85
CA ARG A 230 -35.87 2.20 9.45
C ARG A 230 -35.15 2.96 10.55
N ASP A 231 -35.36 4.28 10.61
CA ASP A 231 -34.86 5.08 11.72
C ASP A 231 -35.52 4.60 13.02
N PRO A 232 -34.75 4.08 14.00
CA PRO A 232 -35.31 3.64 15.28
C PRO A 232 -35.92 4.80 16.09
N ASN A 233 -35.59 6.05 15.75
CA ASN A 233 -36.15 7.27 16.34
C ASN A 233 -37.12 8.00 15.40
N GLY A 234 -37.40 7.43 14.22
CA GLY A 234 -38.43 7.93 13.33
C GLY A 234 -39.78 7.76 14.01
N SER A 235 -40.28 8.86 14.58
CA SER A 235 -41.67 8.98 15.06
C SER A 235 -42.57 8.32 14.03
N GLY A 236 -43.27 7.26 14.47
CA GLY A 236 -44.14 6.49 13.60
C GLY A 236 -45.06 7.41 12.81
N ASP A 237 -45.17 7.13 11.52
CA ASP A 237 -46.31 7.59 10.74
C ASP A 237 -47.58 7.23 11.53
N GLN A 238 -48.20 8.28 12.06
CA GLN A 238 -49.63 8.28 12.30
C GLN A 238 -50.27 8.09 10.92
N ASN A 239 -50.63 6.83 10.64
CA ASN A 239 -51.62 6.55 9.62
C ASN A 239 -52.95 7.19 10.02
N LEU A 240 -53.70 7.62 9.00
CA LEU A 240 -55.12 8.01 8.96
C LEU A 240 -55.33 9.52 9.23
N SER A 241 -55.81 10.32 8.28
CA SER A 241 -56.91 10.06 7.32
C SER A 241 -56.65 10.57 5.90
#